data_AF-Q0CT16-F1
#
_entry.id   AF-Q0CT16-F1
#
_cell.length_a   1.000
_cell.length_b   1.000
_cell.length_c   1.000
_cell.angle_alpha   90.00
_cell.angle_beta   90.00
_cell.angle_gamma   90.00
#
_symmetry.space_group_name_H-M   'P 1'
#
loop_
_entity.id
_entity.type
_entity.pdbx_description
1 polymer ?
#
loop_
_entity_poly.entity_id
_entity_poly.type
_entity_poly.pdbx_seq_one_letter_code
_entity_poly.pdbx_strand_id
1 'polypeptide(L)'
;MAAPADASIKNLNGLQPVRSQRSTSEPGTSPGPSAPSPNNNNQSNPARDTQQGMGWLLRKAISLAYITAEVKQYADSEDPKIMHIDIKQYVTGGIEGTTENRTTDWKTREHQDHIFGRVEGQSKFFRGSKSADGKVRPNHDWATETDNEQIKKFLNGEVLKDGSECDGWIVENLGEEYGEGEGLWLQSYVRSLDSTWTAEQVRC
;
A
#
# COMPACT_ATOMS: atom_id res chain seq x y z
N MET A 1 -6.23 -15.54 10.09
CA MET A 1 -6.03 -14.72 11.30
C MET A 1 -6.76 -13.42 11.03
N ALA A 2 -7.79 -13.09 11.82
CA ALA A 2 -8.57 -11.87 11.65
C ALA A 2 -7.69 -10.64 11.97
N ALA A 3 -7.96 -9.50 11.34
CA ALA A 3 -7.38 -8.23 11.77
C ALA A 3 -7.77 -7.99 13.24
N PRO A 4 -6.88 -7.45 14.10
CA PRO A 4 -7.24 -7.12 15.47
C PRO A 4 -8.40 -6.11 15.47
N ALA A 5 -9.33 -6.27 16.43
CA ALA A 5 -10.63 -5.60 16.45
C ALA A 5 -10.56 -4.08 16.73
N ASP A 6 -9.37 -3.54 16.93
CA ASP A 6 -9.05 -2.14 17.27
C ASP A 6 -8.12 -1.45 16.24
N ALA A 7 -7.85 -2.10 15.11
CA ALA A 7 -7.02 -1.52 14.05
C ALA A 7 -7.71 -0.30 13.42
N SER A 8 -7.26 0.89 13.80
CA SER A 8 -7.59 2.17 13.18
C SER A 8 -6.30 2.80 12.67
N ILE A 9 -6.37 3.78 11.76
CA ILE A 9 -5.16 4.43 11.25
C ILE A 9 -4.38 5.20 12.34
N LYS A 10 -5.02 5.50 13.48
CA LYS A 10 -4.40 6.02 14.70
C LYS A 10 -3.70 4.95 15.54
N ASN A 11 -4.00 3.67 15.33
CA ASN A 11 -3.43 2.54 16.06
C ASN A 11 -3.27 1.33 15.14
N LEU A 12 -2.12 1.25 14.46
CA LEU A 12 -1.74 0.12 13.62
C LEU A 12 -1.03 -1.00 14.42
N ASN A 13 -0.96 -0.90 15.75
CA ASN A 13 -0.15 -1.80 16.57
C ASN A 13 -0.54 -3.27 16.43
N GLY A 14 0.46 -4.13 16.37
CA GLY A 14 0.30 -5.59 16.46
C GLY A 14 0.91 -6.35 15.28
N LEU A 15 0.68 -7.66 15.29
CA LEU A 15 1.13 -8.58 14.24
C LEU A 15 0.07 -8.64 13.14
N GLN A 16 0.42 -8.15 11.96
CA GLN A 16 -0.44 -8.15 10.79
C GLN A 16 0.09 -9.16 9.76
N PRO A 17 -0.70 -10.17 9.38
CA PRO A 17 -0.34 -11.03 8.26
C PRO A 17 -0.42 -10.20 6.97
N VAL A 18 0.70 -10.08 6.26
CA VAL A 18 0.74 -9.46 4.94
C VAL A 18 0.37 -10.54 3.93
N ARG A 19 -0.91 -10.59 3.55
CA ARG A 19 -1.39 -11.54 2.55
C ARG A 19 -0.95 -11.08 1.16
N SER A 20 0.07 -11.73 0.60
CA SER A 20 0.24 -11.77 -0.85
C SER A 20 -1.06 -12.32 -1.46
N GLN A 21 -1.74 -11.53 -2.29
CA GLN A 21 -2.94 -12.01 -2.97
C GLN A 21 -2.56 -13.12 -3.96
N ARG A 22 -2.63 -14.35 -3.46
CA ARG A 22 -2.59 -15.56 -4.27
C ARG A 22 -3.93 -15.65 -4.98
N SER A 23 -3.96 -15.40 -6.28
CA SER A 23 -5.08 -15.83 -7.12
C SER A 23 -5.12 -17.36 -7.08
N THR A 24 -6.00 -17.91 -6.25
CA THR A 24 -6.28 -19.34 -6.20
C THR A 24 -7.52 -19.59 -7.05
N SER A 25 -7.32 -19.85 -8.34
CA SER A 25 -8.34 -20.52 -9.15
C SER A 25 -8.24 -22.03 -8.89
N GLU A 26 -9.19 -22.58 -8.13
CA GLU A 26 -9.36 -24.04 -8.00
C GLU A 26 -9.96 -24.63 -9.29
N PRO A 27 -9.60 -25.87 -9.70
CA PRO A 27 -10.14 -26.49 -10.90
C PRO A 27 -11.54 -27.05 -10.63
N GLY A 28 -12.55 -26.47 -11.27
CA GLY A 28 -13.93 -26.95 -11.22
C GLY A 28 -14.21 -28.11 -12.17
N THR A 29 -15.04 -29.05 -11.72
CA THR A 29 -15.76 -30.01 -12.57
C THR A 29 -17.12 -29.39 -12.94
N SER A 30 -17.38 -29.19 -14.25
CA SER A 30 -18.64 -28.70 -14.87
C SER A 30 -19.52 -29.91 -15.33
N PRO A 31 -20.81 -29.80 -15.79
CA PRO A 31 -21.42 -28.76 -16.69
C PRO A 31 -22.84 -28.28 -16.25
N GLY A 32 -23.55 -27.25 -16.73
CA GLY A 32 -23.54 -26.25 -17.84
C GLY A 32 -24.89 -25.45 -17.73
N PRO A 33 -25.44 -24.74 -18.75
CA PRO A 33 -24.85 -23.93 -19.81
C PRO A 33 -25.29 -22.43 -19.74
N SER A 34 -24.38 -21.50 -20.03
CA SER A 34 -24.71 -20.22 -20.68
C SER A 34 -23.44 -19.66 -21.32
N ALA A 35 -23.58 -19.20 -22.56
CA ALA A 35 -22.51 -18.93 -23.52
C ALA A 35 -21.75 -17.60 -23.28
N PRO A 36 -20.81 -17.22 -24.16
CA PRO A 36 -19.38 -17.42 -24.04
C PRO A 36 -18.63 -16.16 -23.56
N SER A 37 -17.64 -16.32 -22.68
CA SER A 37 -16.67 -15.27 -22.38
C SER A 37 -15.51 -15.36 -23.40
N PRO A 38 -15.23 -14.32 -24.21
CA PRO A 38 -14.04 -14.32 -25.05
C PRO A 38 -12.83 -13.92 -24.20
N ASN A 39 -12.01 -14.93 -23.96
CA ASN A 39 -10.60 -14.83 -23.64
C ASN A 39 -9.91 -13.77 -24.52
N ASN A 40 -9.32 -12.74 -23.90
CA ASN A 40 -8.19 -12.03 -24.50
C ASN A 40 -7.04 -12.01 -23.50
N ASN A 41 -6.10 -12.90 -23.76
CA ASN A 41 -4.72 -12.83 -23.32
C ASN A 41 -4.13 -11.44 -23.62
N ASN A 42 -4.12 -10.54 -22.65
CA ASN A 42 -3.02 -9.59 -22.53
C ASN A 42 -2.29 -9.85 -21.23
N GLN A 43 -1.25 -10.66 -21.39
CA GLN A 43 -0.08 -10.86 -20.54
C GLN A 43 -0.11 -10.04 -19.24
N SER A 44 -0.14 -10.76 -18.11
CA SER A 44 0.56 -10.34 -16.90
C SER A 44 1.91 -9.77 -17.33
N ASN A 45 2.03 -8.45 -17.39
CA ASN A 45 3.19 -7.80 -17.97
C ASN A 45 4.40 -8.18 -17.09
N PRO A 46 5.34 -9.04 -17.56
CA PRO A 46 6.48 -9.45 -16.75
C PRO A 46 7.50 -8.31 -16.57
N ALA A 47 7.20 -7.12 -17.09
CA ALA A 47 8.05 -5.94 -17.09
C ALA A 47 8.22 -5.26 -15.71
N ARG A 48 7.30 -5.45 -14.74
CA ARG A 48 7.46 -4.79 -13.42
C ARG A 48 8.48 -5.49 -12.52
N ASP A 49 8.54 -6.81 -12.58
CA ASP A 49 9.46 -7.64 -11.77
C ASP A 49 10.88 -7.74 -12.35
N THR A 50 11.06 -7.33 -13.61
CA THR A 50 12.36 -7.22 -14.29
C THR A 50 13.05 -5.88 -14.04
N GLN A 51 12.33 -4.86 -13.56
CA GLN A 51 12.89 -3.53 -13.29
C GLN A 51 13.56 -3.38 -11.91
N GLN A 52 13.38 -4.34 -10.99
CA GLN A 52 13.90 -4.22 -9.61
C GLN A 52 15.21 -4.99 -9.35
N GLY A 53 15.88 -5.54 -10.37
CA GLY A 53 17.18 -6.22 -10.19
C GLY A 53 17.14 -7.50 -9.33
N MET A 54 15.97 -7.93 -8.86
CA MET A 54 15.83 -9.12 -8.02
C MET A 54 16.15 -10.40 -8.79
N GLY A 55 16.90 -11.32 -8.18
CA GLY A 55 17.17 -12.64 -8.76
C GLY A 55 15.89 -13.48 -8.90
N TRP A 56 15.84 -14.37 -9.90
CA TRP A 56 14.67 -15.24 -10.14
C TRP A 56 14.32 -16.14 -8.94
N LEU A 57 15.33 -16.64 -8.22
CA LEU A 57 15.12 -17.43 -7.00
C LEU A 57 14.47 -16.60 -5.88
N LEU A 58 14.94 -15.38 -5.65
CA LEU A 58 14.39 -14.50 -4.61
C LEU A 58 12.93 -14.17 -4.89
N ARG A 59 12.58 -13.90 -6.16
CA ARG A 59 11.18 -13.71 -6.57
C ARG A 59 10.30 -14.91 -6.26
N LYS A 60 10.78 -16.13 -6.52
CA LYS A 60 10.04 -17.37 -6.21
C LYS A 60 9.90 -17.61 -4.72
N ALA A 61 10.95 -17.34 -3.94
CA ALA A 61 10.93 -17.47 -2.49
C ALA A 61 9.91 -16.50 -1.86
N ILE A 62 9.92 -15.22 -2.23
CA ILE A 62 8.96 -14.22 -1.76
C ILE A 62 7.52 -14.59 -2.15
N SER A 63 7.33 -15.16 -3.36
CA SER A 63 6.00 -15.58 -3.82
C SER A 63 5.41 -16.74 -3.01
N LEU A 64 6.25 -17.58 -2.41
CA LEU A 64 5.82 -18.74 -1.61
C LEU A 64 5.78 -18.44 -0.11
N ALA A 65 6.49 -17.40 0.33
CA ALA A 65 6.59 -17.04 1.73
C ALA A 65 5.34 -16.33 2.25
N TYR A 66 5.01 -16.60 3.51
CA TYR A 66 4.12 -15.77 4.30
C TYR A 66 4.96 -14.64 4.91
N ILE A 67 4.49 -13.41 4.74
CA ILE A 67 5.10 -12.23 5.34
C ILE A 67 4.24 -11.83 6.54
N THR A 68 4.87 -11.66 7.70
CA THR A 68 4.25 -11.14 8.90
C THR A 68 4.88 -9.80 9.22
N ALA A 69 4.09 -8.77 9.45
CA ALA A 69 4.58 -7.47 9.88
C ALA A 69 4.22 -7.23 11.36
N GLU A 70 5.21 -6.96 12.20
CA GLU A 70 5.02 -6.39 13.53
C GLU A 70 5.07 -4.87 13.39
N VAL A 71 3.96 -4.20 13.67
CA VAL A 71 3.87 -2.75 13.59
C VAL A 71 3.80 -2.17 15.00
N LYS A 72 4.61 -1.14 15.25
CA LYS A 72 4.57 -0.32 16.46
C LYS A 72 4.35 1.14 16.08
N GLN A 73 3.31 1.75 16.61
CA GLN A 73 2.94 3.13 16.39
C GLN A 73 2.88 3.87 17.72
N TYR A 74 3.57 5.00 17.79
CA TYR A 74 3.63 5.85 18.98
C TYR A 74 3.80 7.32 18.58
N ALA A 75 3.32 8.22 19.44
CA ALA A 75 3.47 9.66 19.24
C ALA A 75 4.90 10.11 19.53
N ASP A 76 5.35 11.13 18.81
CA ASP A 76 6.61 11.82 19.09
C ASP A 76 6.57 12.49 20.47
N SER A 77 7.73 12.59 21.12
CA SER A 77 7.85 13.16 22.46
C SER A 77 7.66 14.68 22.50
N GLU A 78 7.98 15.38 21.41
CA GLU A 78 7.90 16.84 21.31
C GLU A 78 6.58 17.30 20.70
N ASP A 79 6.10 16.62 19.66
CA ASP A 79 4.82 16.91 19.01
C ASP A 79 3.93 15.65 18.92
N PRO A 80 2.89 15.53 19.75
CA PRO A 80 1.98 14.39 19.71
C PRO A 80 1.21 14.20 18.40
N LYS A 81 1.25 15.16 17.46
CA LYS A 81 0.69 15.01 16.12
C LYS A 81 1.63 14.27 15.16
N ILE A 82 2.92 14.19 15.48
CA ILE A 82 3.87 13.40 14.70
C ILE A 82 3.82 11.98 15.25
N MET A 83 3.56 11.00 14.39
CA MET A 83 3.61 9.59 14.75
C MET A 83 4.86 8.94 14.18
N HIS A 84 5.48 8.10 15.00
CA HIS A 84 6.48 7.14 14.59
C HIS A 84 5.79 5.80 14.35
N ILE A 85 6.14 5.16 13.24
CA ILE A 85 5.61 3.86 12.81
C ILE A 85 6.80 2.97 12.48
N ASP A 86 7.11 2.04 13.38
CA ASP A 86 8.14 1.04 13.20
C ASP A 86 7.50 -0.25 12.68
N ILE A 87 7.97 -0.75 11.54
CA ILE A 87 7.48 -1.97 10.92
C ILE A 87 8.63 -2.96 10.80
N LYS A 88 8.48 -4.12 11.43
CA LYS A 88 9.40 -5.25 11.27
C LYS A 88 8.71 -6.34 10.50
N GLN A 89 9.23 -6.65 9.33
CA GLN A 89 8.72 -7.73 8.50
C GLN A 89 9.51 -9.01 8.76
N TYR A 90 8.80 -10.11 8.90
CA TYR A 90 9.34 -11.45 9.05
C TYR A 90 8.85 -12.29 7.88
N VAL A 91 9.78 -12.92 7.17
CA VAL A 91 9.46 -13.81 6.05
C VAL A 91 9.59 -15.25 6.55
N THR A 92 8.54 -16.05 6.41
CA THR A 92 8.59 -17.46 6.82
C THR A 92 9.67 -18.21 6.02
N GLY A 93 10.45 -19.07 6.70
CA GLY A 93 11.50 -19.86 6.07
C GLY A 93 12.94 -19.40 6.35
N GLY A 94 13.15 -18.56 7.37
CA GLY A 94 14.50 -18.16 7.82
C GLY A 94 15.11 -17.01 7.01
N ILE A 95 14.31 -16.32 6.19
CA ILE A 95 14.72 -15.10 5.51
C ILE A 95 14.39 -13.94 6.46
N GLU A 96 15.41 -13.20 6.90
CA GLU A 96 15.19 -11.93 7.59
C GLU A 96 14.44 -10.99 6.65
N GLY A 97 13.28 -10.51 7.07
CA GLY A 97 12.54 -9.48 6.33
C GLY A 97 13.10 -8.10 6.62
N THR A 98 12.41 -7.07 6.14
CA THR A 98 12.87 -5.69 6.21
C THR A 98 12.45 -5.00 7.51
N THR A 99 13.18 -3.97 7.91
CA THR A 99 12.75 -3.06 8.98
C THR A 99 12.55 -1.68 8.39
N GLU A 100 11.38 -1.11 8.59
CA GLU A 100 11.05 0.22 8.08
C GLU A 100 10.57 1.12 9.22
N ASN A 101 11.22 2.27 9.38
CA ASN A 101 10.84 3.26 10.37
C ASN A 101 10.32 4.50 9.65
N ARG A 102 9.08 4.88 9.93
CA ARG A 102 8.44 6.06 9.33
C ARG A 102 8.13 7.09 10.40
N THR A 103 8.24 8.35 10.02
CA THR A 103 7.78 9.48 10.84
C THR A 103 6.85 10.33 9.99
N THR A 104 5.69 10.69 10.52
CA THR A 104 4.62 11.37 9.76
C THR A 104 4.80 12.89 9.68
N ASP A 105 6.04 13.35 9.50
CA ASP A 105 6.42 14.76 9.40
C ASP A 105 6.74 15.21 7.97
N TRP A 106 6.53 14.32 6.99
CA TRP A 106 6.86 14.50 5.57
C TRP A 106 8.33 14.82 5.31
N LYS A 107 9.23 14.58 6.27
CA LYS A 107 10.66 14.72 6.04
C LYS A 107 11.23 13.46 5.42
N THR A 108 12.05 13.70 4.43
CA THR A 108 12.72 12.67 3.68
C THR A 108 13.86 12.05 4.50
N ARG A 109 13.91 10.71 4.53
CA ARG A 109 14.92 9.94 5.28
C ARG A 109 15.47 8.79 4.45
N GLU A 110 16.78 8.68 4.39
CA GLU A 110 17.46 7.55 3.75
C GLU A 110 17.43 6.30 4.65
N HIS A 111 17.30 5.15 4.02
CA HIS A 111 17.35 3.84 4.65
C HIS A 111 18.06 2.84 3.73
N GLN A 112 18.88 1.96 4.31
CA GLN A 112 19.51 0.86 3.60
C GLN A 112 18.80 -0.44 3.94
N ASP A 113 18.25 -1.09 2.92
CA ASP A 113 17.58 -2.37 3.00
C ASP A 113 18.36 -3.43 2.21
N HIS A 114 18.34 -4.69 2.66
CA HIS A 114 19.03 -5.79 1.98
C HIS A 114 18.24 -6.37 0.80
N ILE A 115 16.94 -6.09 0.71
CA ILE A 115 16.05 -6.48 -0.41
C ILE A 115 15.96 -5.34 -1.42
N PHE A 116 15.76 -4.10 -0.95
CA PHE A 116 15.47 -2.94 -1.80
C PHE A 116 16.67 -2.02 -2.06
N GLY A 117 17.81 -2.25 -1.41
CA GLY A 117 19.00 -1.40 -1.54
C GLY A 117 18.85 -0.08 -0.79
N ARG A 118 19.49 0.99 -1.29
CA ARG A 118 19.33 2.33 -0.73
C ARG A 118 18.02 2.93 -1.21
N VAL A 119 17.19 3.31 -0.25
CA VAL A 119 15.90 3.95 -0.50
C VAL A 119 15.79 5.21 0.33
N GLU A 120 14.90 6.08 -0.12
CA GLU A 120 14.58 7.30 0.57
C GLU A 120 13.05 7.40 0.71
N GLY A 121 12.59 7.54 1.95
CA GLY A 121 11.17 7.48 2.29
C GLY A 121 10.69 8.73 3.02
N GLN A 122 9.40 9.03 2.85
CA GLN A 122 8.69 10.05 3.62
C GLN A 122 7.22 9.67 3.78
N SER A 123 6.64 10.07 4.91
CA SER A 123 5.27 9.75 5.26
C SER A 123 4.59 10.94 5.92
N LYS A 124 3.26 11.03 5.78
CA LYS A 124 2.45 12.03 6.49
C LYS A 124 1.02 11.57 6.67
N PHE A 125 0.38 12.18 7.65
CA PHE A 125 -1.06 12.20 7.72
C PHE A 125 -1.65 13.37 6.96
N PHE A 126 -2.82 13.15 6.38
CA PHE A 126 -3.60 14.18 5.72
C PHE A 126 -5.10 13.88 5.82
N ARG A 127 -5.93 14.86 5.47
CA ARG A 127 -7.38 14.76 5.46
C ARG A 127 -7.89 14.49 4.05
N GLY A 128 -8.97 13.71 3.94
CA GLY A 128 -9.69 13.54 2.69
C GLY A 128 -10.65 14.69 2.43
N SER A 129 -11.20 14.72 1.22
CA SER A 129 -12.28 15.65 0.86
C SER A 129 -13.43 14.91 0.22
N LYS A 130 -14.63 15.46 0.39
CA LYS A 130 -15.82 14.99 -0.32
C LYS A 130 -15.77 15.50 -1.76
N SER A 131 -15.83 14.57 -2.70
CA SER A 131 -15.92 14.90 -4.12
C SER A 131 -17.35 15.33 -4.48
N ALA A 132 -17.53 15.83 -5.71
CA ALA A 132 -18.82 16.32 -6.22
C ALA A 132 -19.93 15.25 -6.22
N ASP A 133 -19.56 13.97 -6.29
CA ASP A 133 -20.45 12.82 -6.18
C ASP A 133 -20.81 12.43 -4.73
N GLY A 134 -20.34 13.20 -3.74
CA GLY A 134 -20.60 12.96 -2.33
C GLY A 134 -19.70 11.89 -1.70
N LYS A 135 -18.75 11.31 -2.44
CA LYS A 135 -17.83 10.27 -1.92
C LYS A 135 -16.58 10.91 -1.32
N VAL A 136 -16.11 10.40 -0.18
CA VAL A 136 -14.86 10.84 0.46
C VAL A 136 -13.68 10.17 -0.21
N ARG A 137 -12.69 10.97 -0.62
CA ARG A 137 -11.48 10.52 -1.32
C ARG A 137 -10.23 11.21 -0.74
N PRO A 138 -9.03 10.64 -0.97
CA PRO A 138 -7.78 11.29 -0.64
C PRO A 138 -7.70 12.68 -1.29
N ASN A 139 -7.43 13.71 -0.51
CA ASN A 139 -7.19 15.07 -1.00
C ASN A 139 -5.71 15.42 -0.90
N HIS A 140 -4.88 14.81 -1.75
CA HIS A 140 -3.45 15.11 -1.76
C HIS A 140 -2.81 14.91 -3.14
N ASP A 141 -1.73 15.64 -3.37
CA ASP A 141 -0.91 15.55 -4.57
C ASP A 141 -0.05 14.28 -4.55
N TRP A 142 -0.19 13.45 -5.57
CA TRP A 142 0.66 12.25 -5.71
C TRP A 142 2.10 12.66 -5.94
N ALA A 143 3.02 12.10 -5.16
CA ALA A 143 4.46 12.29 -5.37
C ALA A 143 4.94 11.51 -6.60
N THR A 144 4.21 10.49 -7.02
CA THR A 144 4.44 9.76 -8.25
C THR A 144 3.99 10.58 -9.46
N GLU A 145 4.96 11.03 -10.25
CA GLU A 145 4.71 11.71 -11.52
C GLU A 145 4.15 10.72 -12.56
N THR A 146 2.96 11.00 -13.08
CA THR A 146 2.37 10.25 -14.19
C THR A 146 1.54 11.15 -15.08
N ASP A 147 1.65 10.98 -16.40
CA ASP A 147 0.84 11.71 -17.38
C ASP A 147 -0.47 10.99 -17.73
N ASN A 148 -0.65 9.75 -17.24
CA ASN A 148 -1.81 8.94 -17.59
C ASN A 148 -3.02 9.28 -16.70
N GLU A 149 -4.06 9.84 -17.31
CA GLU A 149 -5.30 10.22 -16.62
C GLU A 149 -6.00 9.04 -15.92
N GLN A 150 -5.99 7.85 -16.52
CA GLN A 150 -6.62 6.67 -15.92
C GLN A 150 -5.88 6.24 -14.64
N ILE A 151 -4.55 6.37 -14.63
CA ILE A 151 -3.75 6.12 -13.42
C ILE A 151 -4.08 7.15 -12.35
N LYS A 152 -4.20 8.43 -12.71
CA LYS A 152 -4.62 9.49 -11.75
C LYS A 152 -5.99 9.20 -11.15
N LYS A 153 -6.98 8.84 -11.97
CA LYS A 153 -8.32 8.45 -11.52
C LYS A 153 -8.29 7.23 -10.61
N PHE A 154 -7.46 6.23 -10.94
CA PHE A 154 -7.30 5.04 -10.11
C PHE A 154 -6.67 5.39 -8.75
N LEU A 155 -5.58 6.17 -8.74
CA LEU A 155 -4.90 6.59 -7.52
C LEU A 155 -5.83 7.42 -6.62
N ASN A 156 -6.60 8.35 -7.19
CA ASN A 156 -7.61 9.12 -6.47
C ASN A 156 -8.78 8.27 -5.93
N GLY A 157 -8.89 7.00 -6.31
CA GLY A 157 -10.02 6.16 -5.94
C GLY A 157 -11.32 6.58 -6.64
N GLU A 158 -11.23 7.11 -7.86
CA GLU A 158 -12.39 7.35 -8.72
C GLU A 158 -12.81 6.07 -9.44
N VAL A 159 -11.82 5.28 -9.89
CA VAL A 159 -12.04 4.04 -10.65
C VAL A 159 -11.30 2.86 -10.02
N LEU A 160 -11.87 1.67 -10.16
CA LEU A 160 -11.22 0.40 -9.86
C LEU A 160 -10.22 0.02 -10.96
N LYS A 161 -9.46 -1.06 -10.75
CA LYS A 161 -8.44 -1.53 -11.71
C LYS A 161 -9.03 -1.86 -13.09
N ASP A 162 -10.30 -2.25 -13.14
CA ASP A 162 -11.04 -2.56 -14.37
C ASP A 162 -11.66 -1.32 -15.03
N GLY A 163 -11.52 -0.14 -14.43
CA GLY A 163 -12.09 1.12 -14.92
C GLY A 163 -13.54 1.37 -14.49
N SER A 164 -14.16 0.47 -13.73
CA SER A 164 -15.49 0.72 -13.13
C SER A 164 -15.40 1.76 -12.00
N GLU A 165 -16.52 2.40 -11.67
CA GLU A 165 -16.54 3.39 -10.59
C GLU A 165 -16.24 2.77 -9.23
N CYS A 166 -15.44 3.46 -8.42
CA CYS A 166 -15.25 3.06 -7.03
C CYS A 166 -16.43 3.56 -6.16
N ASP A 167 -16.97 2.69 -5.31
CA ASP A 167 -18.03 3.03 -4.35
C ASP A 167 -17.59 4.05 -3.28
N GLY A 168 -16.30 4.37 -3.23
CA GLY A 168 -15.70 5.28 -2.27
C GLY A 168 -15.18 4.54 -1.04
N TRP A 169 -14.69 5.31 -0.07
CA TRP A 169 -14.09 4.77 1.15
C TRP A 169 -15.00 5.04 2.34
N ILE A 170 -15.17 4.02 3.19
CA ILE A 170 -15.77 4.20 4.51
C ILE A 170 -14.64 4.74 5.39
N VAL A 171 -14.77 5.99 5.84
CA VAL A 171 -13.73 6.63 6.65
C VAL A 171 -14.27 7.00 8.01
N GLU A 172 -13.49 6.69 9.04
CA GLU A 172 -13.76 7.14 10.41
C GLU A 172 -13.52 8.65 10.51
N ASN A 173 -14.41 9.40 11.15
CA ASN A 173 -14.21 10.82 11.35
C ASN A 173 -13.24 11.08 12.52
N LEU A 174 -11.97 10.78 12.29
CA LEU A 174 -10.85 10.96 13.22
C LEU A 174 -9.85 11.90 12.58
N GLY A 175 -9.10 12.69 13.36
CA GLY A 175 -7.94 13.44 12.84
C GLY A 175 -8.18 14.92 12.54
N GLU A 176 -9.17 15.55 13.16
CA GLU A 176 -9.41 17.01 13.07
C GLU A 176 -8.14 17.83 13.39
N GLU A 177 -7.25 17.29 14.23
CA GLU A 177 -5.97 17.89 14.56
C GLU A 177 -4.99 18.02 13.38
N TYR A 178 -5.25 17.32 12.26
CA TYR A 178 -4.48 17.32 11.01
C TYR A 178 -5.08 18.23 9.92
N GLY A 179 -6.11 19.03 10.24
CA GLY A 179 -6.67 20.06 9.37
C GLY A 179 -8.14 19.83 8.98
N GLU A 180 -8.61 20.63 8.02
CA GLU A 180 -9.98 20.54 7.49
C GLU A 180 -10.15 19.35 6.54
N GLY A 181 -11.30 18.69 6.59
CA GLY A 181 -11.66 17.58 5.70
C GLY A 181 -12.36 16.45 6.42
N GLU A 182 -12.49 15.30 5.75
CA GLU A 182 -13.12 14.08 6.27
C GLU A 182 -12.13 12.90 6.25
N GLY A 183 -12.05 12.17 7.35
CA GLY A 183 -11.20 10.99 7.44
C GLY A 183 -9.71 11.26 7.63
N LEU A 184 -9.01 10.33 8.29
CA LEU A 184 -7.56 10.39 8.46
C LEU A 184 -6.91 9.45 7.45
N TRP A 185 -5.94 9.96 6.70
CA TRP A 185 -5.25 9.22 5.68
C TRP A 185 -3.75 9.22 5.91
N LEU A 186 -3.10 8.08 5.72
CA LEU A 186 -1.66 7.93 5.78
C LEU A 186 -1.12 7.78 4.35
N GLN A 187 -0.28 8.71 3.94
CA GLN A 187 0.52 8.58 2.73
C GLN A 187 1.93 8.14 3.11
N SER A 188 2.47 7.22 2.33
CA SER A 188 3.87 6.82 2.37
C SER A 188 4.42 6.77 0.96
N TYR A 189 5.52 7.47 0.74
CA TYR A 189 6.24 7.50 -0.53
C TYR A 189 7.68 7.04 -0.31
N VAL A 190 8.15 6.16 -1.18
CA VAL A 190 9.51 5.63 -1.17
C VAL A 190 10.05 5.70 -2.59
N ARG A 191 11.30 6.15 -2.73
CA ARG A 191 12.05 6.08 -3.99
C ARG A 191 13.37 5.35 -3.78
N SER A 192 13.83 4.65 -4.80
CA SER A 192 15.17 4.09 -4.80
C SER A 192 16.20 5.17 -5.13
N LEU A 193 17.35 5.11 -4.47
CA LEU A 193 18.52 5.93 -4.81
C LEU A 193 19.45 5.19 -5.78
N ASP A 194 19.35 3.86 -5.83
CA ASP A 194 20.18 3.00 -6.67
C ASP A 194 19.47 2.58 -7.98
N SER A 195 18.19 2.92 -8.14
CA SER A 195 17.34 2.57 -9.29
C SER A 195 16.28 3.64 -9.55
N THR A 196 15.46 3.46 -10.59
CA THR A 196 14.46 4.45 -11.04
C THR A 196 13.04 4.18 -10.53
N TRP A 197 12.87 3.21 -9.62
CA TRP A 197 11.54 2.85 -9.12
C TRP A 197 11.11 3.72 -7.94
N THR A 198 9.80 3.97 -7.88
CA THR A 198 9.11 4.60 -6.76
C THR A 198 7.94 3.73 -6.32
N ALA A 199 7.58 3.83 -5.05
CA ALA A 199 6.41 3.18 -4.48
C ALA A 199 5.66 4.19 -3.62
N GLU A 200 4.37 4.34 -3.89
CA GLU A 200 3.51 5.24 -3.15
C GLU A 200 2.27 4.47 -2.69
N GLN A 201 1.94 4.63 -1.41
CA GLN A 201 0.80 3.97 -0.78
C GLN A 201 -0.01 4.99 0.02
N VAL A 202 -1.33 4.93 -0.15
CA VAL A 202 -2.30 5.66 0.66
C VAL A 202 -3.22 4.66 1.36
N ARG A 203 -3.48 4.87 2.66
CA ARG A 203 -4.51 4.16 3.43
C ARG A 203 -5.40 5.15 4.17
N CYS A 204 -6.67 4.80 4.36
CA CYS A 204 -7.61 5.40 5.31
C CYS A 204 -7.83 4.49 6.52
#